data_AF-A0AAV9RRB8-F1
#
_entry.id   AF-A0AAV9RRB8-F1
#
_cell.length_a   1.000
_cell.length_b   1.000
_cell.length_c   1.000
_cell.angle_alpha   90.00
_cell.angle_beta   90.00
_cell.angle_gamma   90.00
#
_symmetry.space_group_name_H-M   'P 1'
#
loop_
_entity.id
_entity.type
_entity.pdbx_description
1 polymer ?
#
loop_
_entity_poly.entity_id
_entity_poly.type
_entity_poly.pdbx_seq_one_letter_code
_entity_poly.pdbx_strand_id
1 'polypeptide(L)'
;MRHPNLWWYPPQPPTIFTQPPSSPDVFFCRPLFLWMPLKMWLIPLACVQPACNNHRLTAAGLYRTVRKVLDIDGWYDMATEYLECKGCKKKYPAWSEEIWTWGTADHSLQF
;
A
#
# COMPACT_ATOMS: atom_id res chain seq x y z
N MET A 1 -16.12 6.99 -15.57
CA MET A 1 -15.45 6.53 -14.33
C MET A 1 -14.15 7.31 -14.19
N ARG A 2 -13.91 7.98 -13.06
CA ARG A 2 -12.58 8.57 -12.79
C ARG A 2 -11.65 7.44 -12.37
N HIS A 3 -10.57 7.20 -13.11
CA HIS A 3 -9.48 6.36 -12.61
C HIS A 3 -8.90 7.06 -11.37
N PRO A 4 -8.79 6.40 -10.21
CA PRO A 4 -8.15 7.00 -9.06
C PRO A 4 -6.65 7.21 -9.38
N ASN A 5 -6.18 8.45 -9.31
CA ASN A 5 -4.75 8.74 -9.38
C ASN A 5 -4.07 8.12 -8.15
N LEU A 6 -3.33 7.03 -8.37
CA LEU A 6 -2.62 6.26 -7.34
C LEU A 6 -1.31 6.91 -6.89
N TRP A 7 -0.79 7.78 -7.74
CA TRP A 7 0.48 8.46 -7.55
C TRP A 7 0.26 9.86 -7.00
N TRP A 8 0.92 10.14 -5.90
CA TRP A 8 1.10 11.50 -5.43
C TRP A 8 2.54 11.92 -5.70
N TYR A 9 2.67 12.99 -6.47
CA TYR A 9 3.96 13.62 -6.72
C TYR A 9 4.08 14.83 -5.79
N PRO A 10 5.08 14.87 -4.90
CA PRO A 10 5.32 16.06 -4.10
C PRO A 10 5.56 17.28 -5.00
N PRO A 11 5.17 18.49 -4.56
CA PRO A 11 5.58 19.71 -5.24
C PRO A 11 7.10 19.74 -5.36
N GLN A 12 7.59 20.09 -6.54
CA GLN A 12 9.03 20.15 -6.80
C GLN A 12 9.66 21.26 -5.94
N PRO A 13 10.85 21.03 -5.37
CA PRO A 13 11.54 22.07 -4.65
C PRO A 13 11.87 23.24 -5.59
N PRO A 14 12.00 24.47 -5.06
CA PRO A 14 12.43 25.60 -5.85
C PRO A 14 13.76 25.28 -6.56
N THR A 15 13.83 25.58 -7.84
CA THR A 15 15.05 25.37 -8.66
C THR A 15 16.18 26.32 -8.28
N ILE A 16 15.89 27.38 -7.52
CA ILE A 16 16.85 28.37 -7.05
C ILE A 16 16.72 28.51 -5.54
N PHE A 17 17.79 28.15 -4.84
CA PHE A 17 17.96 28.44 -3.42
C PHE A 17 18.80 29.71 -3.27
N THR A 18 18.26 30.72 -2.57
CA THR A 18 19.03 31.92 -2.19
C THR A 18 19.90 31.67 -0.96
N GLN A 19 19.61 30.61 -0.19
CA GLN A 19 20.40 30.11 0.94
C GLN A 19 20.38 28.58 0.99
N PRO A 20 21.43 27.93 1.52
CA PRO A 20 21.44 26.49 1.73
C PRO A 20 20.22 26.06 2.56
N PRO A 21 19.46 25.05 2.12
CA PRO A 21 18.30 24.60 2.88
C PRO A 21 18.72 24.01 4.23
N SER A 22 17.91 24.25 5.24
CA SER A 22 18.15 23.81 6.63
C SER A 22 18.06 22.29 6.82
N SER A 23 17.52 21.57 5.83
CA SER A 23 17.44 20.11 5.81
C SER A 23 17.63 19.60 4.37
N PRO A 24 18.28 18.44 4.17
CA PRO A 24 18.32 17.79 2.87
C PRO A 24 16.96 17.24 2.42
N ASP A 25 15.95 17.20 3.29
CA ASP A 25 14.58 16.72 2.99
C ASP A 25 13.93 17.47 1.82
N VAL A 26 14.30 18.72 1.58
CA VAL A 26 13.80 19.49 0.43
C VAL A 26 14.21 18.89 -0.91
N PHE A 27 15.28 18.09 -0.94
CA PHE A 27 15.73 17.39 -2.15
C PHE A 27 15.09 15.99 -2.26
N PHE A 28 14.48 15.49 -1.20
CA PHE A 28 13.88 14.15 -1.16
C PHE A 28 12.38 14.18 -1.45
N CYS A 29 12.03 14.72 -2.62
CA CYS A 29 10.69 14.67 -3.20
C CYS A 29 10.45 13.30 -3.86
N ARG A 30 10.26 12.25 -3.07
CA ARG A 30 9.94 10.91 -3.61
C ARG A 30 8.45 10.76 -3.91
N PRO A 31 8.06 10.14 -5.04
CA PRO A 31 6.68 9.78 -5.31
C PRO A 31 6.12 8.90 -4.19
N LEU A 32 4.87 9.14 -3.82
CA LEU A 32 4.11 8.28 -2.92
C LEU A 32 3.11 7.46 -3.73
N PHE A 33 3.20 6.14 -3.61
CA PHE A 33 2.23 5.21 -4.17
C PHE A 33 1.27 4.74 -3.09
N LEU A 34 -0.04 4.81 -3.36
CA LEU A 34 -1.08 4.39 -2.43
C LEU A 34 -1.61 2.99 -2.77
N TRP A 35 -1.25 1.99 -1.96
CA TRP A 35 -1.71 0.61 -2.10
C TRP A 35 -2.89 0.29 -1.16
N MET A 36 -4.12 0.49 -1.65
CA MET A 36 -5.35 0.22 -0.89
C MET A 36 -6.33 -0.63 -1.70
N PRO A 37 -6.02 -1.92 -1.92
CA PRO A 37 -6.77 -2.75 -2.84
C PRO A 37 -8.26 -2.92 -2.53
N LEU A 38 -8.63 -2.96 -1.25
CA LEU A 38 -10.02 -3.08 -0.85
C LEU A 38 -10.77 -1.76 -1.06
N LYS A 39 -10.15 -0.60 -0.80
CA LYS A 39 -10.81 0.71 -1.01
C LYS A 39 -10.84 1.18 -2.45
N MET A 40 -9.83 0.82 -3.25
CA MET A 40 -9.66 1.36 -4.61
C MET A 40 -10.30 0.48 -5.67
N TRP A 41 -10.22 -0.83 -5.51
CA TRP A 41 -10.68 -1.80 -6.50
C TRP A 41 -11.69 -2.80 -5.96
N LEU A 42 -12.06 -2.70 -4.67
CA LEU A 42 -12.99 -3.63 -4.02
C LEU A 42 -12.53 -5.09 -4.09
N ILE A 43 -11.21 -5.32 -4.16
CA ILE A 43 -10.65 -6.68 -4.23
C ILE A 43 -11.06 -7.44 -2.97
N PRO A 44 -11.79 -8.58 -3.08
CA PRO A 44 -12.15 -9.39 -1.93
C PRO A 44 -10.92 -10.09 -1.40
N LEU A 45 -10.59 -9.86 -0.13
CA LEU A 45 -9.46 -10.47 0.55
C LEU A 45 -9.98 -11.27 1.75
N ALA A 46 -9.37 -12.42 2.01
CA ALA A 46 -9.77 -13.30 3.10
C ALA A 46 -8.66 -13.46 4.15
N CYS A 47 -9.07 -13.80 5.36
CA CYS A 47 -8.17 -14.08 6.46
C CYS A 47 -7.39 -15.38 6.21
N VAL A 48 -6.06 -15.28 6.25
CA VAL A 48 -5.13 -16.41 6.04
C VAL A 48 -5.08 -17.40 7.21
N GLN A 49 -5.73 -17.08 8.33
CA GLN A 49 -5.77 -17.97 9.49
C GLN A 49 -6.72 -19.13 9.20
N PRO A 50 -6.29 -20.41 9.26
CA PRO A 50 -7.13 -21.56 8.92
C PRO A 50 -8.43 -21.61 9.72
N ALA A 51 -8.38 -21.27 11.02
CA ALA A 51 -9.55 -21.23 11.90
C ALA A 51 -10.61 -20.19 11.50
N CYS A 52 -10.27 -19.23 10.63
CA CYS A 52 -11.20 -18.23 10.13
C CYS A 52 -11.96 -18.68 8.88
N ASN A 53 -11.67 -19.84 8.30
CA ASN A 53 -12.36 -20.38 7.12
C ASN A 53 -12.60 -19.34 6.02
N ASN A 54 -11.54 -18.67 5.56
CA ASN A 54 -11.58 -17.60 4.56
C ASN A 54 -12.51 -16.43 4.93
N HIS A 55 -12.69 -16.13 6.22
CA HIS A 55 -13.47 -14.97 6.66
C HIS A 55 -12.98 -13.68 6.00
N ARG A 56 -13.91 -12.91 5.43
CA ARG A 56 -13.60 -11.70 4.68
C ARG A 56 -12.88 -10.66 5.53
N LEU A 57 -11.83 -10.08 4.97
CA LEU A 57 -11.13 -8.95 5.56
C LEU A 57 -11.86 -7.63 5.27
N THR A 58 -11.71 -6.70 6.20
CA THR A 58 -12.32 -5.37 6.15
C THR A 58 -11.26 -4.29 6.27
N ALA A 59 -11.48 -3.12 5.68
CA ALA A 59 -10.55 -2.00 5.80
C ALA A 59 -10.50 -1.49 7.24
N ALA A 60 -9.31 -1.27 7.76
CA ALA A 60 -9.05 -0.88 9.15
C ALA A 60 -8.10 0.33 9.27
N GLY A 61 -8.11 1.20 8.26
CA GLY A 61 -7.33 2.44 8.24
C GLY A 61 -6.05 2.33 7.41
N LEU A 62 -5.12 3.26 7.61
CA LEU A 62 -3.81 3.26 6.96
C LEU A 62 -2.77 2.58 7.85
N TYR A 63 -1.87 1.80 7.25
CA TYR A 63 -0.69 1.26 7.92
C TYR A 63 0.21 2.40 8.37
N ARG A 64 0.78 2.26 9.57
CA ARG A 64 1.50 3.36 10.24
C ARG A 64 2.85 3.69 9.61
N THR A 65 3.41 2.78 8.82
CA THR A 65 4.71 2.97 8.18
C THR A 65 4.56 2.88 6.66
N VAL A 66 5.43 3.62 5.97
CA VAL A 66 5.61 3.49 4.53
C VAL A 66 6.74 2.52 4.23
N ARG A 67 6.68 1.88 3.08
CA ARG A 67 7.76 1.02 2.57
C ARG A 67 8.49 1.71 1.44
N LYS A 68 9.82 1.62 1.41
CA LYS A 68 10.61 1.98 0.24
C LYS A 68 10.56 0.85 -0.77
N VAL A 69 10.23 1.17 -2.01
CA VAL A 69 10.18 0.23 -3.13
C VAL A 69 11.12 0.71 -4.22
N LEU A 70 11.91 -0.23 -4.76
CA LEU A 70 12.76 0.01 -5.92
C LEU A 70 11.95 -0.26 -7.18
N ASP A 71 11.87 0.75 -8.04
CA ASP A 71 11.33 0.71 -9.39
C ASP A 71 12.48 0.80 -10.42
N ILE A 72 12.16 0.62 -11.70
CA ILE A 72 13.11 0.74 -12.83
C ILE A 72 13.77 2.12 -12.82
N ASP A 73 12.99 3.17 -12.57
CA ASP A 73 13.44 4.57 -12.66
C ASP A 73 13.86 5.16 -11.30
N GLY A 74 13.93 4.36 -10.24
CA GLY A 74 14.40 4.79 -8.92
C GLY A 74 13.56 4.30 -7.74
N TRP A 75 13.65 4.98 -6.61
CA TRP A 75 12.94 4.59 -5.38
C TRP A 75 11.68 5.43 -5.16
N TYR A 76 10.59 4.79 -4.77
CA TYR A 76 9.37 5.45 -4.29
C TYR A 76 8.97 4.97 -2.89
N ASP A 77 8.15 5.76 -2.21
CA ASP A 77 7.55 5.36 -0.93
C ASP A 77 6.14 4.81 -1.18
N MET A 78 5.79 3.69 -0.56
CA MET A 78 4.48 3.05 -0.65
C MET A 78 3.76 3.11 0.69
N ALA A 79 2.61 3.77 0.73
CA ALA A 79 1.64 3.69 1.83
C ALA A 79 0.63 2.57 1.54
N THR A 80 0.07 1.95 2.58
CA THR A 80 -0.95 0.91 2.39
C THR A 80 -2.06 0.94 3.43
N GLU A 81 -3.20 0.32 3.13
CA GLU A 81 -4.25 0.10 4.13
C GLU A 81 -3.95 -1.06 5.08
N TYR A 82 -4.49 -0.95 6.30
CA TYR A 82 -4.68 -2.09 7.19
C TYR A 82 -5.95 -2.84 6.78
N LEU A 83 -5.83 -4.16 6.75
CA LEU A 83 -6.93 -5.11 6.63
C LEU A 83 -7.13 -5.78 7.98
N GLU A 84 -8.38 -6.00 8.38
CA GLU A 84 -8.72 -6.64 9.64
C GLU A 84 -9.72 -7.78 9.42
N CYS A 85 -9.42 -8.93 10.00
CA CYS A 85 -10.38 -10.01 10.14
C CYS A 85 -11.28 -9.75 11.35
N LYS A 86 -12.59 -9.60 11.14
CA LYS A 86 -13.52 -9.40 12.27
C LYS A 86 -13.72 -10.65 13.13
N GLY A 87 -13.38 -11.84 12.64
CA GLY A 87 -13.36 -13.10 13.39
C GLY A 87 -12.23 -13.16 14.41
N CYS A 88 -10.97 -13.24 13.95
CA CYS A 88 -9.80 -13.37 14.85
C CYS A 88 -9.17 -12.05 15.32
N LYS A 89 -9.65 -10.89 14.84
CA LYS A 89 -9.12 -9.54 15.11
C LYS A 89 -7.69 -9.28 14.62
N LYS A 90 -7.05 -10.25 13.94
CA LYS A 90 -5.71 -10.05 13.34
C LYS A 90 -5.80 -8.97 12.25
N LYS A 91 -4.77 -8.12 12.23
CA LYS A 91 -4.56 -7.07 11.23
C LYS A 91 -3.41 -7.42 10.31
N TYR A 92 -3.54 -7.03 9.05
CA TYR A 92 -2.56 -7.26 8.00
C TYR A 92 -2.33 -5.96 7.24
N PRO A 93 -1.09 -5.54 6.97
CA PRO A 93 -0.87 -4.55 5.92
C PRO A 93 -1.26 -5.16 4.57
N ALA A 94 -1.94 -4.42 3.70
CA ALA A 94 -2.44 -4.99 2.45
C ALA A 94 -1.34 -5.41 1.45
N TRP A 95 -0.07 -5.08 1.68
CA TRP A 95 1.07 -5.62 0.92
C TRP A 95 1.63 -6.92 1.49
N SER A 96 1.17 -7.42 2.65
CA SER A 96 1.81 -8.57 3.31
C SER A 96 1.77 -9.80 2.41
N GLU A 97 2.90 -10.52 2.35
CA GLU A 97 3.04 -11.74 1.57
C GLU A 97 1.97 -12.78 1.93
N GLU A 98 1.61 -12.90 3.22
CA GLU A 98 0.52 -13.77 3.68
C GLU A 98 -0.78 -13.56 2.88
N ILE A 99 -1.15 -12.31 2.61
CA ILE A 99 -2.39 -11.94 1.92
C ILE A 99 -2.32 -12.27 0.41
N TRP A 100 -1.17 -12.03 -0.22
CA TRP A 100 -1.00 -12.26 -1.65
C TRP A 100 -0.74 -13.72 -1.99
N THR A 101 0.00 -14.44 -1.14
CA THR A 101 0.20 -15.89 -1.27
C THR A 101 -1.13 -16.66 -1.17
N TRP A 102 -2.02 -16.25 -0.28
CA TRP A 102 -3.39 -16.76 -0.24
C TRP A 102 -4.15 -16.45 -1.53
N GLY A 103 -4.11 -15.20 -2.01
CA GLY A 103 -4.77 -14.81 -3.27
C GLY A 103 -4.25 -15.59 -4.47
N THR A 104 -2.95 -15.88 -4.55
CA THR A 104 -2.38 -16.71 -5.63
C THR A 104 -2.80 -18.17 -5.55
N ALA A 105 -2.99 -18.72 -4.34
CA ALA A 105 -3.45 -20.11 -4.17
C ALA A 105 -4.93 -20.28 -4.57
N ASP A 106 -5.77 -19.26 -4.36
CA ASP A 106 -7.18 -19.25 -4.79
C ASP A 106 -7.29 -18.99 -6.31
N HIS A 107 -6.39 -18.19 -6.88
CA HIS A 107 -6.35 -17.88 -8.31
C HIS A 107 -5.63 -18.93 -9.18
N SER A 108 -4.90 -19.89 -8.59
CA SER A 108 -4.35 -21.05 -9.32
C SER A 108 -5.40 -22.07 -9.80
N LEU A 109 -6.69 -21.78 -9.64
CA LEU A 109 -7.81 -22.54 -10.20
C LEU A 109 -8.44 -21.90 -11.46
N GLN A 110 -7.82 -20.88 -12.07
CA GLN A 110 -8.38 -20.21 -13.26
C GLN A 110 -7.37 -19.87 -14.37
N PHE A 111 -6.45 -20.78 -14.69
CA PHE A 111 -5.76 -20.79 -15.98
C PHE A 111 -5.77 -22.19 -16.59
#